data_AF-A0A1F2R7M2-F1
#
_entry.id   AF-A0A1F2R7M2-F1
#
_cell.length_a   1.000
_cell.length_b   1.000
_cell.length_c   1.000
_cell.angle_alpha   90.00
_cell.angle_beta   90.00
_cell.angle_gamma   90.00
#
_symmetry.space_group_name_H-M   'P 1'
#
loop_
_entity.id
_entity.type
_entity.pdbx_description
1 polymer ?
#
loop_
_entity_poly.entity_id
_entity_poly.type
_entity_poly.pdbx_seq_one_letter_code
_entity_poly.pdbx_strand_id
1 'polypeptide(L)'
;MGFPSTPGAAQERRPEPTLNAGFSTAKPGDPVDIPLTLSGAEQPQMGSIRAELTYPKNALTFVRADAGLAGELAEADVRGTIQDASEEPNLRVLTVFISPKRPQRPGILLYLKFRVPTESKKGRVLLKVRSVQATRLDGAPLALAKGKDGTVEVFDRDEQIPQVGCFFFTH
;
A
#
# COMPACT_ATOMS: atom_id res chain seq x y z
N MET A 1 -38.94 33.75 -27.06
CA MET A 1 -38.38 34.05 -25.72
C MET A 1 -37.52 32.86 -25.33
N GLY A 2 -36.20 32.99 -25.44
CA GLY A 2 -35.25 31.93 -25.11
C GLY A 2 -34.69 32.17 -23.71
N PHE A 3 -34.78 31.17 -22.85
CA PHE A 3 -34.01 31.10 -21.62
C PHE A 3 -32.71 30.35 -21.95
N PRO A 4 -31.51 30.92 -21.72
CA PRO A 4 -30.31 30.13 -21.75
C PRO A 4 -30.23 29.31 -20.46
N SER A 5 -30.26 27.99 -20.60
CA SER A 5 -29.94 27.04 -19.54
C SER A 5 -28.47 27.20 -19.15
N THR A 6 -28.20 27.54 -17.90
CA THR A 6 -26.84 27.50 -17.34
C THR A 6 -26.33 26.06 -17.35
N PRO A 7 -25.18 25.74 -17.96
CA PRO A 7 -24.57 24.44 -17.78
C PRO A 7 -24.07 24.34 -16.35
N GLY A 8 -24.58 23.36 -15.60
CA GLY A 8 -24.02 23.00 -14.30
C GLY A 8 -22.53 22.74 -14.48
N ALA A 9 -21.71 23.45 -13.71
CA ALA A 9 -20.29 23.14 -13.58
C ALA A 9 -20.19 21.69 -13.12
N ALA A 10 -19.89 20.79 -14.06
CA ALA A 10 -19.30 19.51 -13.75
C ALA A 10 -17.95 19.83 -13.12
N GLN A 11 -17.97 20.01 -11.80
CA GLN A 11 -16.77 20.11 -10.99
C GLN A 11 -16.01 18.84 -11.30
N GLU A 12 -14.97 18.95 -12.13
CA GLU A 12 -14.00 17.89 -12.36
C GLU A 12 -13.46 17.52 -10.98
N ARG A 13 -14.07 16.50 -10.38
CA ARG A 13 -13.58 15.90 -9.15
C ARG A 13 -12.25 15.30 -9.55
N ARG A 14 -11.17 16.06 -9.39
CA ARG A 14 -9.82 15.51 -9.49
C ARG A 14 -9.82 14.31 -8.57
N PRO A 15 -9.62 13.10 -9.09
CA PRO A 15 -9.74 11.90 -8.28
C PRO A 15 -8.79 12.05 -7.10
N GLU A 16 -9.33 11.88 -5.89
CA GLU A 16 -8.55 11.94 -4.67
C GLU A 16 -7.38 10.96 -4.78
N PRO A 17 -6.20 11.32 -4.26
CA PRO A 17 -5.10 10.36 -4.22
C PRO A 17 -5.55 9.12 -3.44
N THR A 18 -5.09 7.96 -3.89
CA THR A 18 -5.42 6.67 -3.29
C THR A 18 -4.16 5.96 -2.84
N LEU A 19 -4.22 5.29 -1.70
CA LEU A 19 -3.17 4.38 -1.26
C LEU A 19 -3.57 2.94 -1.57
N ASN A 20 -2.74 2.24 -2.35
CA ASN A 20 -2.99 0.89 -2.84
C ASN A 20 -1.95 -0.07 -2.26
N ALA A 21 -2.39 -1.21 -1.74
CA ALA A 21 -1.50 -2.32 -1.42
C ALA A 21 -1.41 -3.27 -2.62
N GLY A 22 -0.18 -3.72 -2.91
CA GLY A 22 0.14 -4.45 -4.12
C GLY A 22 -0.17 -5.96 -4.08
N PHE A 23 0.21 -6.61 -5.17
CA PHE A 23 0.15 -8.04 -5.35
C PHE A 23 1.56 -8.65 -5.32
N SER A 24 1.70 -9.83 -4.74
CA SER A 24 2.93 -10.60 -4.77
C SER A 24 2.64 -12.11 -4.74
N THR A 25 3.61 -12.91 -5.15
CA THR A 25 3.54 -14.37 -5.18
C THR A 25 4.69 -14.96 -4.40
N ALA A 26 4.47 -16.02 -3.63
CA ALA A 26 5.52 -16.62 -2.81
C ALA A 26 5.26 -18.12 -2.54
N LYS A 27 6.29 -18.85 -2.12
CA LYS A 27 6.15 -20.19 -1.53
C LYS A 27 6.32 -20.14 -0.01
N PRO A 28 5.88 -21.18 0.71
CA PRO A 28 6.15 -21.31 2.14
C PRO A 28 7.65 -21.25 2.43
N GLY A 29 8.07 -20.31 3.28
CA GLY A 29 9.46 -20.05 3.65
C GLY A 29 10.08 -18.82 2.97
N ASP A 30 9.51 -18.36 1.86
CA ASP A 30 10.04 -17.25 1.05
C ASP A 30 9.82 -15.89 1.72
N PRO A 31 10.74 -14.93 1.50
CA PRO A 31 10.45 -13.52 1.70
C PRO A 31 9.44 -13.04 0.64
N VAL A 32 8.58 -12.11 1.02
CA VAL A 32 7.63 -11.48 0.10
C VAL A 32 7.58 -9.98 0.35
N ASP A 33 7.78 -9.22 -0.71
CA ASP A 33 7.71 -7.77 -0.69
C ASP A 33 6.38 -7.32 -1.31
N ILE A 34 5.60 -6.53 -0.55
CA ILE A 34 4.31 -6.00 -0.98
C ILE A 34 4.42 -4.48 -1.10
N PRO A 35 4.32 -3.90 -2.31
CA PRO A 35 4.43 -2.46 -2.47
C PRO A 35 3.19 -1.74 -1.95
N LEU A 36 3.37 -0.64 -1.23
CA LEU A 36 2.33 0.37 -1.03
C LEU A 36 2.55 1.52 -2.01
N THR A 37 1.55 1.77 -2.84
CA THR A 37 1.62 2.71 -3.96
C THR A 37 0.64 3.86 -3.76
N LEU A 38 1.13 5.09 -3.87
CA LEU A 38 0.31 6.29 -4.00
C LEU A 38 -0.09 6.45 -5.47
N SER A 39 -1.39 6.55 -5.74
CA SER A 39 -1.92 6.71 -7.09
C SER A 39 -2.90 7.87 -7.16
N GLY A 40 -3.09 8.43 -8.35
CA GLY A 40 -3.95 9.60 -8.58
C GLY A 40 -3.14 10.83 -8.98
N ALA A 41 -3.81 11.99 -9.00
CA ALA A 41 -3.17 13.24 -9.38
C ALA A 41 -2.08 13.63 -8.37
N GLU A 42 -0.99 14.24 -8.86
CA GLU A 42 0.05 14.78 -7.98
C GLU A 42 -0.55 15.81 -7.02
N GLN A 43 -0.18 15.70 -5.75
CA GLN A 43 -0.56 16.63 -4.69
C GLN A 43 0.71 17.36 -4.24
N PRO A 44 0.91 18.63 -4.64
CA PRO A 44 2.18 19.35 -4.44
C PRO A 44 2.63 19.51 -2.99
N GLN A 45 1.75 19.20 -2.04
CA GLN A 45 1.97 19.34 -0.60
C GLN A 45 1.79 18.01 0.15
N MET A 46 1.68 16.86 -0.53
CA MET A 46 1.54 15.55 0.14
C MET A 46 2.70 15.33 1.09
N GLY A 47 2.41 15.27 2.38
CA GLY A 47 3.36 15.06 3.46
C GLY A 47 3.24 13.66 4.01
N SER A 48 3.08 13.56 5.34
CA SER A 48 3.08 12.28 6.03
C SER A 48 1.84 11.45 5.75
N ILE A 49 2.02 10.14 5.69
CA ILE A 49 0.94 9.17 5.53
C ILE A 49 0.99 8.17 6.68
N ARG A 50 -0.17 7.89 7.27
CA ARG A 50 -0.40 6.79 8.20
C ARG A 50 -1.38 5.82 7.56
N ALA A 51 -1.02 4.55 7.52
CA ALA A 51 -1.90 3.49 7.02
C ALA A 51 -1.97 2.34 8.02
N GLU A 52 -3.17 1.81 8.23
CA GLU A 52 -3.38 0.61 9.03
C GLU A 52 -3.83 -0.52 8.12
N LEU A 53 -3.14 -1.65 8.18
CA LEU A 53 -3.42 -2.84 7.40
C LEU A 53 -3.64 -4.04 8.32
N THR A 54 -4.50 -4.97 7.92
CA THR A 54 -4.66 -6.25 8.61
C THR A 54 -4.25 -7.43 7.76
N TYR A 55 -3.62 -8.42 8.39
CA TYR A 55 -3.23 -9.68 7.76
C TYR A 55 -3.33 -10.88 8.71
N PRO A 56 -3.51 -12.11 8.19
CA PRO A 56 -3.55 -13.32 9.00
C PRO A 56 -2.19 -13.67 9.61
N LYS A 57 -2.15 -13.84 10.93
CA LYS A 57 -0.91 -14.09 11.69
C LYS A 57 -0.24 -15.42 11.38
N ASN A 58 -1.01 -16.39 10.86
CA ASN A 58 -0.54 -17.72 10.49
C ASN A 58 -0.06 -17.81 9.04
N ALA A 59 -0.28 -16.77 8.23
CA ALA A 59 0.03 -16.79 6.80
C ALA A 59 1.15 -15.82 6.42
N LEU A 60 1.37 -14.75 7.21
CA LEU A 60 2.45 -13.80 6.99
C LEU A 60 3.07 -13.37 8.32
N THR A 61 4.39 -13.19 8.31
CA THR A 61 5.15 -12.58 9.42
C THR A 61 5.78 -11.30 8.92
N PHE A 62 5.42 -10.16 9.49
CA PHE A 62 6.04 -8.87 9.12
C PHE A 62 7.48 -8.82 9.61
N VAL A 63 8.38 -8.40 8.74
CA VAL A 63 9.81 -8.26 9.03
C VAL A 63 10.14 -6.78 9.24
N ARG A 64 9.81 -5.94 8.25
CA ARG A 64 10.03 -4.49 8.28
C ARG A 64 9.34 -3.81 7.10
N ALA A 65 9.38 -2.48 7.08
CA ALA A 65 8.99 -1.68 5.93
C ALA A 65 10.21 -0.87 5.46
N ASP A 66 10.52 -0.97 4.17
CA ASP A 66 11.62 -0.24 3.55
C ASP A 66 11.04 0.81 2.58
N ALA A 67 11.65 2.00 2.48
CA ALA A 67 11.21 3.01 1.53
C ALA A 67 11.27 2.48 0.09
N GLY A 68 10.30 2.88 -0.73
CA GLY A 68 10.26 2.62 -2.16
C GLY A 68 10.73 3.87 -2.91
N LEU A 69 10.87 3.77 -4.23
CA LEU A 69 11.44 4.85 -5.04
C LEU A 69 10.81 6.23 -4.78
N ALA A 70 9.49 6.32 -4.68
CA ALA A 70 8.81 7.59 -4.41
C ALA A 70 9.04 8.08 -2.97
N GLY A 71 9.15 7.16 -2.01
CA GLY A 71 9.52 7.48 -0.63
C GLY A 71 10.97 7.95 -0.50
N GLU A 72 11.90 7.29 -1.19
CA GLU A 72 13.33 7.65 -1.21
C GLU A 72 13.55 9.04 -1.84
N LEU A 73 12.90 9.32 -2.97
CA LEU A 73 12.94 10.66 -3.61
C LEU A 73 12.38 11.76 -2.71
N ALA A 74 11.45 11.39 -1.81
CA ALA A 74 10.88 12.28 -0.80
C ALA A 74 11.69 12.32 0.51
N GLU A 75 12.81 11.60 0.58
CA GLU A 75 13.64 11.38 1.78
C GLU A 75 12.82 10.93 2.99
N ALA A 76 11.91 9.97 2.78
CA ALA A 76 10.97 9.52 3.80
C ALA A 76 11.58 8.59 4.84
N ASP A 77 11.32 8.89 6.11
CA ASP A 77 11.46 7.96 7.21
C ASP A 77 10.24 7.03 7.24
N VAL A 78 10.48 5.72 7.25
CA VAL A 78 9.43 4.71 7.24
C VAL A 78 9.51 3.87 8.51
N ARG A 79 8.36 3.70 9.17
CA ARG A 79 8.25 2.87 10.37
C ARG A 79 7.01 2.00 10.30
N GLY A 80 7.13 0.77 10.77
CA GLY A 80 6.02 -0.17 10.90
C GLY A 80 5.92 -0.69 12.34
N THR A 81 4.72 -0.71 12.89
CA THR A 81 4.43 -1.31 14.20
C THR A 81 3.32 -2.35 14.07
N ILE A 82 3.46 -3.47 14.77
CA ILE A 82 2.49 -4.58 14.76
C ILE A 82 1.76 -4.62 16.09
N GLN A 83 0.46 -4.84 16.05
CA GLN A 83 -0.39 -5.12 17.20
C GLN A 83 -1.29 -6.32 16.89
N ASP A 84 -1.79 -7.02 17.93
CA ASP A 84 -2.87 -8.00 17.75
C ASP A 84 -4.18 -7.26 17.44
N ALA A 85 -5.00 -7.82 16.54
CA ALA A 85 -6.33 -7.29 16.30
C ALA A 85 -7.27 -7.75 17.42
N SER A 86 -7.64 -6.84 18.33
CA SER A 86 -8.49 -7.16 19.48
C SER A 86 -9.86 -7.75 19.10
N GLU A 87 -10.38 -7.39 17.93
CA GLU A 87 -11.68 -7.85 17.42
C GLU A 87 -11.58 -9.19 16.66
N GLU A 88 -10.40 -9.52 16.13
CA GLU A 88 -10.19 -10.68 15.25
C GLU A 88 -8.90 -11.41 15.67
N PRO A 89 -8.98 -12.43 16.53
CA PRO A 89 -7.80 -13.03 17.18
C PRO A 89 -6.82 -13.68 16.20
N ASN A 90 -7.22 -13.92 14.96
CA ASN A 90 -6.37 -14.50 13.91
C ASN A 90 -5.64 -13.46 13.05
N LEU A 91 -5.91 -12.17 13.25
CA LEU A 91 -5.30 -11.09 12.48
C LEU A 91 -4.31 -10.28 13.31
N ARG A 92 -3.32 -9.72 12.62
CA ARG A 92 -2.44 -8.66 13.12
C ARG A 92 -2.83 -7.35 12.46
N VAL A 93 -2.72 -6.25 13.20
CA VAL A 93 -2.79 -4.88 12.68
C VAL A 93 -1.36 -4.38 12.49
N LEU A 94 -0.99 -4.04 11.26
CA LEU A 94 0.24 -3.33 10.92
C LEU A 94 -0.09 -1.85 10.73
N THR A 95 0.48 -0.98 11.56
CA THR A 95 0.43 0.46 11.37
C THR A 95 1.73 0.92 10.74
N VAL A 96 1.63 1.60 9.60
CA VAL A 96 2.77 2.11 8.86
C VAL A 96 2.73 3.63 8.87
N PHE A 97 3.87 4.24 9.19
CA PHE A 97 4.08 5.68 9.19
C PHE A 97 5.13 6.01 8.15
N ILE A 98 4.82 6.98 7.29
CA ILE A 98 5.67 7.47 6.21
C ILE A 98 5.82 8.96 6.43
N SER A 99 7.02 9.41 6.78
CA SER A 99 7.30 10.80 7.13
C SER A 99 8.35 11.37 6.18
N PRO A 100 7.93 12.02 5.08
CA PRO A 100 8.84 12.59 4.09
C PRO A 100 9.40 13.95 4.51
N LYS A 101 10.56 14.32 3.96
CA LYS A 101 11.10 15.69 4.07
C LYS A 101 10.71 16.58 2.88
N ARG A 102 10.28 15.98 1.77
CA ARG A 102 9.84 16.66 0.55
C ARG A 102 8.44 16.18 0.14
N PRO A 103 7.71 16.91 -0.73
CA PRO A 103 6.39 16.45 -1.14
C PRO A 103 6.46 15.06 -1.79
N GLN A 104 5.59 14.14 -1.35
CA GLN A 104 5.52 12.82 -1.97
C GLN A 104 4.86 12.91 -3.34
N ARG A 105 5.42 12.16 -4.29
CA ARG A 105 4.85 12.00 -5.62
C ARG A 105 4.13 10.65 -5.71
N PRO A 106 3.17 10.52 -6.64
CA PRO A 106 2.61 9.22 -6.99
C PRO A 106 3.71 8.21 -7.34
N GLY A 107 3.51 6.95 -6.97
CA GLY A 107 4.49 5.88 -7.12
C GLY A 107 4.58 5.00 -5.88
N ILE A 108 5.58 4.11 -5.87
CA ILE A 108 5.81 3.17 -4.78
C ILE A 108 6.43 3.91 -3.61
N LEU A 109 5.66 4.08 -2.53
CA LEU A 109 6.11 4.78 -1.32
C LEU A 109 7.02 3.90 -0.47
N LEU A 110 6.68 2.61 -0.35
CA LEU A 110 7.41 1.63 0.45
C LEU A 110 7.12 0.20 0.00
N TYR A 111 7.99 -0.70 0.43
CA TYR A 111 7.80 -2.14 0.37
C TYR A 111 7.61 -2.68 1.78
N LEU A 112 6.48 -3.34 2.01
CA LEU A 112 6.25 -4.11 3.22
C LEU A 112 6.89 -5.48 3.05
N LYS A 113 7.92 -5.74 3.85
CA LYS A 113 8.65 -7.01 3.83
C LYS A 113 8.01 -7.98 4.81
N PHE A 114 7.52 -9.08 4.27
CA PHE A 114 6.99 -10.18 5.04
C PHE A 114 7.79 -11.45 4.76
N ARG A 115 7.55 -12.46 5.59
CA ARG A 115 7.93 -13.84 5.34
C ARG A 115 6.70 -14.71 5.38
N VAL A 116 6.58 -15.61 4.41
CA VAL A 116 5.55 -16.65 4.44
C VAL A 116 6.04 -17.78 5.35
N PRO A 117 5.33 -18.15 6.43
CA PRO A 117 5.71 -19.28 7.27
C PRO A 117 5.87 -20.57 6.46
N THR A 118 6.80 -21.43 6.85
CA THR A 118 7.08 -22.71 6.17
C THR A 118 5.89 -23.67 6.16
N GLU A 119 4.99 -23.54 7.15
CA GLU A 119 3.76 -24.33 7.32
C GLU A 119 2.55 -23.71 6.59
N SER A 120 2.75 -22.64 5.83
CA SER A 120 1.65 -21.99 5.12
C SER A 120 1.08 -22.91 4.06
N LYS A 121 -0.25 -22.94 3.95
CA LYS A 121 -0.96 -23.67 2.91
C LYS A 121 -1.05 -22.81 1.66
N LYS A 122 -1.13 -23.47 0.50
CA LYS A 122 -1.51 -22.83 -0.77
C LYS A 122 -2.81 -22.05 -0.61
N GLY A 123 -2.85 -20.88 -1.22
CA GLY A 123 -4.04 -20.05 -1.27
C GLY A 123 -3.74 -18.57 -1.29
N ARG A 124 -4.82 -17.79 -1.25
CA ARG A 124 -4.77 -16.34 -1.32
C ARG A 124 -4.79 -15.73 0.09
N VAL A 125 -3.78 -14.96 0.42
CA VAL A 125 -3.68 -14.19 1.66
C VAL A 125 -3.99 -12.72 1.35
N LEU A 126 -4.97 -12.16 2.06
CA LEU A 126 -5.37 -10.76 1.88
C LEU A 126 -4.68 -9.87 2.92
N LEU A 127 -4.12 -8.76 2.45
CA LEU A 127 -3.61 -7.66 3.26
C LEU A 127 -4.58 -6.49 3.13
N LYS A 128 -5.54 -6.39 4.06
CA LYS A 128 -6.64 -5.41 3.98
C LYS A 128 -6.21 -4.06 4.51
N VAL A 129 -6.38 -2.99 3.74
CA VAL A 129 -6.19 -1.63 4.23
C VAL A 129 -7.43 -1.26 5.06
N ARG A 130 -7.29 -0.96 6.36
CA ARG A 130 -8.40 -0.56 7.23
C ARG A 130 -8.64 0.94 7.19
N SER A 131 -7.57 1.70 7.33
CA SER A 131 -7.64 3.15 7.42
C SER A 131 -6.41 3.77 6.77
N VAL A 132 -6.59 4.96 6.22
CA VAL A 132 -5.52 5.79 5.69
C VAL A 132 -5.75 7.21 6.14
N GLN A 133 -4.68 7.89 6.51
CA GLN A 133 -4.68 9.29 6.89
C GLN A 133 -3.46 9.93 6.24
N ALA A 134 -3.64 11.13 5.71
CA ALA A 134 -2.55 11.92 5.17
C ALA A 134 -2.57 13.32 5.77
N THR A 135 -1.38 13.89 5.88
CA THR A 135 -1.20 15.31 6.16
C THR A 135 -0.43 15.93 5.01
N ARG A 136 -0.52 17.25 4.91
CA ARG A 136 0.41 18.06 4.16
C ARG A 136 1.75 18.14 4.90
N LEU A 137 2.78 18.69 4.24
CA LEU A 137 4.08 18.95 4.87
C LEU A 137 4.01 19.94 6.04
N ASP A 138 3.03 20.84 6.03
CA ASP A 138 2.77 21.78 7.13
C ASP A 138 1.97 21.14 8.30
N GLY A 139 1.63 19.85 8.19
CA GLY A 139 0.86 19.11 9.18
C GLY A 139 -0.66 19.23 9.03
N ALA A 140 -1.19 20.06 8.13
CA ALA A 140 -2.63 20.17 7.92
C ALA A 140 -3.19 18.86 7.32
N PRO A 141 -4.40 18.42 7.70
CA PRO A 141 -5.01 17.23 7.13
C PRO A 141 -5.15 17.32 5.60
N LEU A 142 -4.92 16.19 4.93
CA LEU A 142 -5.09 16.04 3.49
C LEU A 142 -5.98 14.83 3.21
N ALA A 143 -6.92 14.99 2.28
CA ALA A 143 -7.76 13.88 1.84
C ALA A 143 -6.89 12.84 1.11
N LEU A 144 -6.95 11.60 1.60
CA LEU A 144 -6.36 10.43 0.99
C LEU A 144 -7.38 9.31 1.10
N ALA A 145 -7.74 8.72 -0.02
CA ALA A 145 -8.71 7.64 -0.08
C ALA A 145 -8.02 6.28 0.07
N LYS A 146 -8.73 5.33 0.68
CA LYS A 146 -8.34 3.93 0.63
C LYS A 146 -8.48 3.45 -0.83
N GLY A 147 -7.40 2.87 -1.36
CA GLY A 147 -7.40 2.19 -2.64
C GLY A 147 -7.64 0.68 -2.51
N LYS A 148 -6.89 -0.10 -3.29
CA LYS A 148 -6.98 -1.56 -3.32
C LYS A 148 -6.29 -2.21 -2.12
N ASP A 149 -6.89 -3.30 -1.65
CA ASP A 149 -6.26 -4.22 -0.69
C ASP A 149 -5.18 -5.05 -1.37
N GLY A 150 -4.17 -5.42 -0.59
CA GLY A 150 -3.04 -6.20 -1.05
C GLY A 150 -3.37 -7.68 -1.08
N THR A 151 -2.60 -8.43 -1.86
CA THR A 151 -2.77 -9.88 -1.99
C THR A 151 -1.42 -10.55 -2.11
N VAL A 152 -1.23 -11.61 -1.33
CA VAL A 152 -0.15 -12.58 -1.54
C VAL A 152 -0.77 -13.89 -1.99
N GLU A 153 -0.36 -14.37 -3.16
CA GLU A 153 -0.71 -15.70 -3.61
C GLU A 153 0.40 -16.68 -3.20
N VAL A 154 0.04 -17.63 -2.33
CA VAL A 154 0.94 -18.66 -1.82
C VAL A 154 0.76 -19.91 -2.68
N PHE A 155 1.83 -20.33 -3.34
CA PHE A 155 1.88 -21.55 -4.15
C PHE A 155 2.41 -22.73 -3.33
N ASP A 156 2.19 -23.96 -3.80
CA ASP A 156 2.85 -25.11 -3.20
C ASP A 156 4.36 -25.07 -3.45
N ARG A 157 5.14 -25.71 -2.57
CA ARG A 157 6.62 -25.68 -2.66
C ARG A 157 7.14 -26.22 -4.00
N ASP A 158 6.47 -27.24 -4.53
CA ASP A 158 6.89 -27.93 -5.76
C ASP A 158 6.21 -27.35 -7.02
N GLU A 159 5.32 -26.37 -6.87
CA GLU A 159 4.63 -25.73 -7.97
C GLU A 159 5.52 -24.66 -8.64
N GLN A 160 5.54 -24.60 -9.96
CA GLN A 160 6.20 -23.47 -10.65
C GLN A 160 5.33 -22.23 -10.46
N ILE A 161 5.87 -21.23 -9.76
CA ILE A 161 5.24 -19.90 -9.76
C ILE A 161 5.32 -19.39 -11.20
N PRO A 162 4.19 -19.08 -11.85
CA PRO A 162 4.23 -18.50 -13.19
C PRO A 162 5.04 -17.22 -13.11
N GLN A 163 6.17 -17.19 -13.83
CA GLN A 163 6.96 -15.98 -13.94
C GLN A 163 6.15 -14.99 -14.79
N VAL A 164 5.29 -14.21 -14.14
CA VAL A 164 4.80 -12.97 -14.70
C VAL A 164 6.00 -12.04 -14.69
N GLY A 165 6.81 -12.14 -15.74
CA GLY A 165 8.02 -11.36 -15.89
C GLY A 165 7.71 -9.89 -15.66
N CYS A 166 8.25 -9.33 -14.59
CA CYS A 166 8.51 -7.90 -14.55
C CYS A 166 9.47 -7.63 -15.71
N PHE A 167 8.93 -7.13 -16.83
CA PHE A 167 9.71 -6.63 -17.96
C PHE A 167 10.51 -5.42 -17.48
N PHE A 168 11.71 -5.64 -16.96
CA PHE A 168 12.72 -4.60 -16.83
C PHE A 168 13.41 -4.45 -18.18
N PHE A 169 13.27 -3.26 -18.75
CA PHE A 169 13.88 -2.79 -19.98
C PHE A 169 15.38 -3.17 -20.06
N THR A 170 15.73 -4.04 -21.01
CA THR A 170 17.06 -3.99 -21.62
C THR A 170 17.00 -2.99 -22.76
N HIS A 171 17.66 -1.84 -22.60
CA HIS A 171 18.51 -1.20 -23.60
C HIS A 171 19.24 0.02 -23.00
#